data_AF-A0A150LBQ4-F1
#
_entry.id   AF-A0A150LBQ4-F1
#
_cell.length_a   1.000
_cell.length_b   1.000
_cell.length_c   1.000
_cell.angle_alpha   90.00
_cell.angle_beta   90.00
_cell.angle_gamma   90.00
#
_symmetry.space_group_name_H-M   'P 1'
#
loop_
_entity.id
_entity.type
_entity.pdbx_description
1 polymer ?
#
loop_
_entity_poly.entity_id
_entity_poly.type
_entity_poly.pdbx_seq_one_letter_code
_entity_poly.pdbx_strand_id
1 'polypeptide(L)'
;MTIEILTVIFVGFAGGLAVGTGFVAFLVVLGVIPRLTQLTKTMKRIHAYEWSAVVGAVVGGWMSLRHSILYVSKYWLIPIGLLHGVFIGMLAAALTEVLNVWPILAKRIGVEDKIVILLMAIAFGKVVGSLFHWIYFVDYFQ
;
A
#
# COMPACT_ATOMS: atom_id res chain seq x y z
N MET A 1 36.77 6.84 -2.30
CA MET A 1 36.19 7.59 -1.17
C MET A 1 35.15 8.63 -1.58
N THR A 2 35.50 9.80 -2.15
CA THR A 2 34.50 10.87 -2.42
C THR A 2 33.44 10.48 -3.46
N ILE A 3 33.85 9.80 -4.54
CA ILE A 3 32.94 9.32 -5.59
C ILE A 3 31.97 8.26 -5.04
N GLU A 4 32.44 7.34 -4.20
CA GLU A 4 31.58 6.31 -3.59
C GLU A 4 30.52 6.92 -2.67
N ILE A 5 30.91 7.91 -1.86
CA ILE A 5 29.97 8.63 -0.98
C ILE A 5 28.91 9.35 -1.81
N LEU A 6 29.30 10.03 -2.89
CA LEU A 6 28.38 10.69 -3.82
C LEU A 6 27.40 9.68 -4.46
N THR A 7 27.89 8.53 -4.90
CA THR A 7 27.03 7.48 -5.48
C THR A 7 26.05 6.90 -4.46
N VAL A 8 26.50 6.66 -3.22
CA VAL A 8 25.62 6.16 -2.15
C VAL A 8 24.54 7.17 -1.79
N ILE A 9 24.88 8.46 -1.69
CA ILE A 9 23.89 9.52 -1.46
C ILE A 9 22.88 9.57 -2.62
N PHE A 10 23.35 9.50 -3.86
CA PHE A 10 22.49 9.54 -5.04
C PHE A 10 21.53 8.34 -5.10
N VAL A 11 22.03 7.12 -4.90
CA VAL A 11 21.22 5.90 -4.90
C VAL A 11 20.25 5.90 -3.72
N GLY A 12 20.70 6.30 -2.53
CA GLY A 12 19.83 6.43 -1.35
C GLY A 12 18.71 7.45 -1.54
N PHE A 13 19.02 8.59 -2.16
CA PHE A 13 18.03 9.62 -2.48
C PHE A 13 17.05 9.17 -3.56
N ALA A 14 17.54 8.55 -4.64
CA ALA A 14 16.70 8.01 -5.71
C ALA A 14 15.75 6.91 -5.19
N GLY A 15 16.27 5.99 -4.35
CA GLY A 15 15.47 4.97 -3.70
C GLY A 15 14.43 5.56 -2.74
N GLY A 16 14.82 6.56 -1.95
CA GLY A 16 13.90 7.28 -1.05
C GLY A 16 12.76 7.98 -1.80
N LEU A 17 13.07 8.66 -2.91
CA LEU A 17 12.07 9.27 -3.79
C LEU A 17 11.14 8.22 -4.42
N ALA A 18 11.69 7.12 -4.94
CA ALA A 18 10.88 6.05 -5.54
C ALA A 18 9.91 5.43 -4.52
N VAL A 19 10.39 5.11 -3.32
CA VAL A 19 9.54 4.54 -2.25
C VAL A 19 8.53 5.56 -1.73
N GLY A 20 8.95 6.81 -1.51
CA GLY A 20 8.07 7.88 -1.02
C GLY A 20 6.94 8.20 -1.98
N THR A 21 7.23 8.32 -3.27
CA THR A 21 6.21 8.53 -4.31
C THR A 21 5.25 7.35 -4.40
N GLY A 22 5.76 6.11 -4.36
CA GLY A 22 4.93 4.90 -4.31
C GLY A 22 3.98 4.86 -3.11
N PHE A 23 4.48 5.23 -1.93
CA PHE A 23 3.67 5.30 -0.71
C PHE A 23 2.55 6.34 -0.81
N VAL A 24 2.85 7.55 -1.27
CA VAL A 24 1.84 8.61 -1.43
C VAL A 24 0.82 8.24 -2.51
N ALA A 25 1.29 7.73 -3.66
CA ALA A 25 0.41 7.28 -4.73
C ALA A 25 -0.54 6.18 -4.25
N PHE A 26 -0.05 5.21 -3.49
CA PHE A 26 -0.87 4.15 -2.90
C PHE A 26 -1.97 4.70 -1.99
N LEU A 27 -1.64 5.60 -1.05
CA LEU A 27 -2.62 6.17 -0.13
C LEU A 27 -3.70 7.01 -0.84
N VAL A 28 -3.32 7.71 -1.91
CA VAL A 28 -4.23 8.54 -2.70
C VAL A 28 -5.12 7.70 -3.60
N VAL A 29 -4.56 6.73 -4.33
CA VAL A 29 -5.30 5.86 -5.27
C VAL A 29 -6.33 5.00 -4.54
N LEU A 30 -5.98 4.46 -3.36
CA LEU A 30 -6.94 3.74 -2.53
C LEU A 30 -7.93 4.66 -1.80
N GLY A 31 -7.71 5.98 -1.80
CA GLY A 31 -8.63 6.92 -1.16
C GLY A 31 -8.62 6.85 0.37
N VAL A 32 -7.51 6.41 0.99
CA VAL A 32 -7.38 6.32 2.46
C VAL A 32 -7.52 7.69 3.12
N ILE A 33 -6.81 8.70 2.59
CA ILE A 33 -6.85 10.08 3.12
C ILE A 33 -8.24 10.70 2.96
N PRO A 34 -8.88 10.68 1.76
CA PRO A 34 -10.25 11.15 1.59
C PRO A 34 -11.23 10.52 2.59
N ARG A 35 -11.19 9.20 2.81
CA ARG A 35 -12.10 8.53 3.74
C ARG A 35 -11.89 8.94 5.18
N LEU A 36 -10.64 9.09 5.61
CA LEU A 36 -10.33 9.62 6.94
C LEU A 36 -10.93 11.00 7.15
N THR A 37 -10.81 11.88 6.15
CA THR A 37 -11.36 13.25 6.23
C THR A 37 -12.89 13.28 6.21
N GLN A 38 -13.53 12.34 5.50
CA GLN A 38 -14.99 12.18 5.48
C GLN A 38 -15.52 11.63 6.80
N LEU A 39 -14.91 10.57 7.34
CA LEU A 39 -15.30 9.96 8.62
C LEU A 39 -15.19 10.95 9.78
N THR A 40 -14.14 11.78 9.77
CA THR A 40 -13.92 12.83 10.78
C THR A 40 -14.69 14.12 10.48
N LYS A 41 -15.48 14.18 9.40
CA LYS A 41 -16.20 15.36 8.91
C LYS A 41 -15.33 16.61 8.78
N THR A 42 -14.03 16.44 8.56
CA THR A 42 -13.03 17.52 8.57
C THR A 42 -12.37 17.67 7.19
N MET A 43 -13.21 17.84 6.16
CA MET A 43 -12.76 18.02 4.77
C MET A 43 -11.89 19.27 4.58
N LYS A 44 -12.05 20.30 5.44
CA LYS A 44 -11.25 21.53 5.37
C LYS A 44 -9.79 21.36 5.81
N ARG A 45 -9.39 20.23 6.41
CA ARG A 45 -8.02 20.00 6.93
C ARG A 45 -7.29 18.85 6.23
N ILE A 46 -7.56 18.59 4.95
CA ILE A 46 -6.90 17.52 4.18
C ILE A 46 -5.36 17.60 4.29
N HIS A 47 -4.78 18.79 4.13
CA HIS A 47 -3.33 18.97 4.23
C HIS A 47 -2.74 18.54 5.58
N ALA A 48 -3.48 18.65 6.68
CA ALA A 48 -2.99 18.19 7.97
C ALA A 48 -2.90 16.65 8.04
N TYR A 49 -3.78 15.93 7.33
CA TYR A 49 -3.73 14.47 7.21
C TYR A 49 -2.62 14.01 6.26
N GLU A 50 -2.37 14.75 5.18
CA GLU A 50 -1.24 14.47 4.29
C GLU A 50 0.09 14.63 5.04
N TRP A 51 0.26 15.74 5.77
CA TRP A 51 1.44 15.97 6.58
C TRP A 51 1.61 14.95 7.71
N SER A 52 0.52 14.51 8.36
CA SER A 52 0.62 13.47 9.39
C SER A 52 1.04 12.12 8.82
N ALA A 53 0.58 11.76 7.62
CA ALA A 53 1.02 10.56 6.92
C ALA A 53 2.51 10.64 6.52
N VAL A 54 2.95 11.79 6.00
CA VAL A 54 4.37 12.03 5.65
C VAL A 54 5.27 11.94 6.89
N VAL A 55 4.89 12.62 7.98
CA VAL A 55 5.65 12.56 9.24
C VAL A 55 5.68 11.13 9.78
N GLY A 56 4.57 10.40 9.73
CA GLY A 56 4.51 9.00 10.12
C GLY A 56 5.46 8.11 9.31
N ALA A 57 5.52 8.30 7.98
CA ALA A 57 6.42 7.56 7.11
C ALA A 57 7.90 7.89 7.37
N VAL A 58 8.24 9.17 7.59
CA VAL A 58 9.60 9.59 7.92
C VAL A 58 10.05 9.02 9.27
N VAL A 59 9.21 9.14 10.30
CA VAL A 59 9.52 8.62 11.64
C VAL A 59 9.59 7.08 11.63
N GLY A 60 8.65 6.41 10.96
CA GLY A 60 8.64 4.95 10.82
C GLY A 60 9.87 4.44 10.07
N GLY A 61 10.25 5.09 8.97
CA GLY A 61 11.47 4.77 8.22
C GLY A 61 12.72 4.97 9.07
N TRP A 62 12.81 6.07 9.81
CA TRP A 62 13.93 6.34 10.71
C TRP A 62 14.06 5.28 11.81
N MET A 63 12.95 4.91 12.46
CA MET A 63 12.94 3.87 13.50
C MET A 63 13.29 2.49 12.95
N SER A 64 12.82 2.16 11.74
CA SER A 64 13.11 0.90 11.06
C SER A 64 14.61 0.76 10.75
N LEU A 65 15.24 1.80 10.20
CA LEU A 65 16.67 1.81 9.89
C LEU A 65 17.56 1.72 11.12
N ARG A 66 17.14 2.29 12.25
CA ARG A 66 17.91 2.28 13.50
C ARG A 66 17.65 1.05 14.36
N HIS A 67 16.82 0.11 13.89
CA HIS A 67 16.34 -1.06 14.66
C HIS A 67 16.03 -0.71 16.13
N SER A 68 15.38 0.45 16.32
CA SER A 68 15.25 1.04 17.65
C SER A 68 14.21 0.29 18.45
N ILE A 69 14.68 -0.47 19.45
CA ILE A 69 13.80 -1.16 20.39
C ILE A 69 13.30 -0.12 21.39
N LEU A 70 12.05 0.30 21.24
CA LEU A 70 11.41 1.18 22.21
C LEU A 70 10.98 0.36 23.43
N TYR A 71 11.61 0.60 24.57
CA TYR A 71 11.23 0.04 25.86
C TYR A 71 10.00 0.78 26.40
N VAL A 72 8.84 0.50 25.82
CA VAL A 72 7.56 1.11 26.20
C VAL A 72 6.69 0.07 26.90
N SER A 73 5.91 0.51 27.88
CA SER A 73 4.99 -0.35 28.61
C SER A 73 3.98 -1.03 27.68
N LYS A 74 3.69 -2.32 27.94
CA LYS A 74 2.80 -3.17 27.14
C LYS A 74 1.43 -2.54 26.87
N TYR A 75 0.96 -1.66 27.74
CA TYR A 75 -0.33 -0.96 27.57
C TYR A 75 -0.37 -0.06 26.33
N TRP A 76 0.77 0.44 25.84
CA TRP A 76 0.82 1.25 24.61
C TRP A 76 0.55 0.45 23.34
N LEU A 77 0.69 -0.88 23.37
CA LEU A 77 0.34 -1.75 22.24
C LEU A 77 -1.16 -1.74 21.94
N ILE A 78 -2.01 -1.47 22.95
CA ILE A 78 -3.46 -1.47 22.81
C ILE A 78 -3.93 -0.36 21.85
N PRO A 79 -3.65 0.94 22.10
CA PRO A 79 -4.05 2.00 21.18
C PRO A 79 -3.35 1.89 19.82
N ILE A 80 -2.07 1.48 19.78
CA ILE A 80 -1.34 1.30 18.52
C ILE A 80 -1.99 0.19 17.68
N GLY A 81 -2.35 -0.94 18.29
CA GLY A 81 -3.02 -2.05 17.63
C GLY A 81 -4.40 -1.65 17.09
N LEU A 82 -5.17 -0.87 17.84
CA LEU A 82 -6.45 -0.34 17.37
C LEU A 82 -6.28 0.57 16.16
N LEU A 83 -5.32 1.51 16.19
CA LEU A 83 -5.02 2.37 15.06
C LEU A 83 -4.59 1.58 13.83
N HIS A 84 -3.78 0.53 14.03
CA HIS A 84 -3.37 -0.37 12.96
C HIS A 84 -4.57 -1.13 12.37
N GLY A 85 -5.49 -1.60 13.23
CA GLY A 85 -6.73 -2.22 12.80
C GLY A 85 -7.63 -1.28 12.00
N VAL A 86 -7.75 -0.02 12.41
CA VAL A 86 -8.48 1.02 11.66
C VAL A 86 -7.83 1.24 10.29
N PHE A 87 -6.50 1.34 10.22
CA PHE A 87 -5.78 1.50 8.96
C PHE A 87 -6.01 0.31 8.01
N ILE A 88 -5.85 -0.93 8.50
CA ILE A 88 -6.08 -2.14 7.70
C ILE A 88 -7.56 -2.24 7.27
N GLY A 89 -8.49 -1.90 8.16
CA GLY A 89 -9.92 -1.89 7.84
C GLY A 89 -10.27 -0.90 6.73
N MET A 90 -9.67 0.29 6.75
CA MET A 90 -9.83 1.27 5.67
C MET A 90 -9.21 0.79 4.36
N LEU A 91 -8.04 0.13 4.40
CA LEU A 91 -7.44 -0.47 3.21
C LEU A 91 -8.32 -1.58 2.61
N ALA A 92 -8.90 -2.44 3.46
CA ALA A 92 -9.81 -3.49 3.02
C ALA A 92 -11.06 -2.91 2.37
N ALA A 93 -11.70 -1.92 3.00
CA ALA A 93 -12.83 -1.20 2.43
C ALA A 93 -12.44 -0.46 1.14
N ALA A 94 -11.19 0.03 1.05
CA ALA A 94 -10.69 0.71 -0.14
C ALA A 94 -10.61 -0.23 -1.32
N LEU A 95 -10.03 -1.39 -1.08
CA LEU A 95 -9.90 -2.42 -2.07
C LEU A 95 -11.25 -2.91 -2.56
N THR A 96 -12.23 -3.12 -1.68
CA THR A 96 -13.58 -3.56 -2.10
C THR A 96 -14.30 -2.52 -2.94
N GLU A 97 -14.19 -1.24 -2.61
CA GLU A 97 -14.76 -0.16 -3.45
C GLU A 97 -14.11 -0.12 -4.83
N VAL A 98 -12.77 -0.18 -4.92
CA VAL A 98 -12.06 -0.20 -6.21
C VAL A 98 -12.43 -1.45 -7.02
N LEU A 99 -12.48 -2.62 -6.37
CA LEU A 99 -12.87 -3.88 -7.01
C LEU A 99 -14.31 -3.84 -7.54
N ASN A 100 -15.23 -3.20 -6.81
CA ASN A 100 -16.62 -3.02 -7.25
C ASN A 100 -16.75 -2.09 -8.47
N VAL A 101 -15.74 -1.28 -8.79
CA VAL A 101 -15.72 -0.45 -10.01
C VAL A 101 -15.35 -1.26 -11.25
N TRP A 102 -14.63 -2.38 -11.12
CA TRP A 102 -14.22 -3.20 -12.27
C TRP A 102 -15.42 -3.72 -13.10
N PRO A 103 -16.48 -4.30 -12.50
CA PRO A 103 -17.67 -4.69 -13.25
C PRO A 103 -18.37 -3.50 -13.92
N ILE A 104 -18.42 -2.35 -13.26
CA ILE A 104 -19.03 -1.12 -13.80
C ILE A 104 -18.26 -0.66 -15.03
N LEU A 105 -16.92 -0.67 -14.97
CA LEU A 105 -16.06 -0.31 -16.08
C LEU A 105 -16.20 -1.32 -17.24
N ALA A 106 -16.20 -2.63 -16.95
CA ALA A 106 -16.44 -3.67 -17.95
C ALA A 106 -17.79 -3.49 -18.65
N LYS A 107 -18.83 -3.13 -17.88
CA LYS A 107 -20.15 -2.78 -18.41
C LYS A 107 -20.08 -1.56 -19.33
N ARG A 108 -19.40 -0.50 -18.90
CA ARG A 108 -19.25 0.76 -19.64
C ARG A 108 -18.46 0.65 -20.95
N ILE A 109 -17.54 -0.32 -21.04
CA ILE A 109 -16.78 -0.62 -22.27
C ILE A 109 -17.59 -1.51 -23.24
N GLY A 110 -18.83 -1.88 -22.89
CA GLY A 110 -19.69 -2.74 -23.71
C GLY A 110 -19.30 -4.22 -23.64
N VAL A 111 -18.58 -4.62 -22.59
CA VAL A 111 -18.12 -5.99 -22.35
C VAL A 111 -19.10 -6.73 -21.42
N GLU A 112 -20.37 -6.33 -21.42
CA GLU A 112 -21.40 -6.88 -20.50
C GLU A 112 -21.52 -8.40 -20.63
N ASP A 113 -21.52 -8.91 -21.87
CA ASP A 113 -21.65 -10.34 -22.17
C ASP A 113 -20.36 -11.15 -21.98
N LYS A 114 -19.21 -10.49 -21.77
CA LYS A 114 -17.90 -11.16 -21.63
C LYS A 114 -17.27 -10.99 -20.26
N ILE A 115 -18.01 -10.49 -19.26
CA ILE A 115 -17.54 -10.44 -17.86
C ILE A 115 -17.12 -11.83 -17.38
N VAL A 116 -17.87 -12.88 -17.75
CA VAL A 116 -17.50 -14.28 -17.44
C VAL A 116 -16.16 -14.65 -18.05
N ILE A 117 -15.89 -14.25 -19.29
CA ILE A 117 -14.61 -14.52 -19.97
C ILE A 117 -13.47 -13.77 -19.28
N LEU A 118 -13.69 -12.51 -18.87
CA LEU A 118 -12.70 -11.73 -18.13
C LEU A 118 -12.37 -12.36 -16.77
N LEU A 119 -13.39 -12.78 -16.02
CA LEU A 119 -13.22 -13.48 -14.75
C LEU A 119 -12.50 -14.82 -14.93
N MET A 120 -12.85 -15.57 -15.98
CA MET A 120 -12.16 -16.82 -16.32
C MET A 120 -10.71 -16.58 -16.72
N ALA A 121 -10.40 -15.52 -17.46
CA ALA A 121 -9.02 -15.15 -17.81
C ALA A 121 -8.19 -14.81 -16.56
N ILE A 122 -8.75 -14.06 -15.61
CA ILE A 122 -8.10 -13.77 -14.32
C ILE A 122 -7.89 -15.06 -13.51
N ALA A 123 -8.88 -15.93 -13.43
CA ALA A 123 -8.79 -17.21 -12.74
C ALA A 123 -7.71 -18.11 -13.36
N PHE A 124 -7.70 -18.24 -14.69
CA PHE A 124 -6.70 -19.03 -15.41
C PHE A 124 -5.30 -18.46 -15.24
N GLY A 125 -5.14 -17.13 -15.31
CA GLY A 125 -3.87 -16.46 -15.02
C GLY A 125 -3.36 -16.74 -13.61
N LYS A 126 -4.25 -16.75 -12.60
CA LYS A 126 -3.90 -17.15 -11.23
C LYS A 126 -3.49 -18.62 -11.11
N VAL A 127 -4.20 -19.53 -11.77
CA VAL A 127 -3.88 -20.96 -11.77
C VAL A 127 -2.53 -21.21 -12.43
N VAL A 128 -2.30 -20.65 -13.61
CA VAL A 128 -1.03 -20.76 -14.33
C VAL A 128 0.12 -20.13 -13.53
N GLY A 129 -0.09 -18.95 -12.95
CA GLY A 129 0.91 -18.29 -12.10
C GLY A 129 1.24 -19.09 -10.84
N SER A 130 0.24 -19.70 -10.20
CA SER A 130 0.45 -20.58 -9.05
C SER A 130 1.18 -21.87 -9.44
N LEU A 131 0.83 -22.48 -10.57
CA LEU A 131 1.53 -23.66 -11.09
C LEU A 131 2.98 -23.32 -11.43
N PHE A 132 3.24 -22.17 -12.07
CA PHE A 132 4.59 -21.71 -12.36
C PHE A 132 5.40 -21.50 -11.07
N HIS A 133 4.81 -20.88 -10.05
CA HIS A 133 5.47 -20.72 -8.75
C HIS A 133 5.87 -22.06 -8.13
N TRP A 134 4.97 -23.04 -8.15
CA TRP A 134 5.22 -24.35 -7.54
C TRP A 134 6.17 -25.23 -8.36
N ILE A 135 6.11 -25.18 -9.68
CA ILE A 135 6.90 -26.06 -10.56
C ILE A 135 8.31 -25.51 -10.81
N TYR A 136 8.48 -24.18 -10.90
CA TYR A 136 9.78 -23.57 -11.26
C TYR A 136 10.43 -22.83 -10.11
N PHE A 137 9.66 -22.19 -9.23
CA PHE A 137 10.20 -21.28 -8.22
C PHE A 137 10.51 -21.99 -6.90
N VAL A 138 9.72 -23.01 -6.53
CA VAL A 138 9.94 -23.80 -5.31
C VAL A 138 11.13 -24.76 -5.44
N ASP A 139 11.30 -25.41 -6.59
CA ASP A 139 12.39 -26.39 -6.79
C ASP A 139 13.78 -25.74 -6.98
N TYR A 140 13.86 -24.46 -7.36
CA TYR A 140 15.14 -23.77 -7.59
C TYR A 140 15.80 -23.24 -6.30
N PHE A 141 15.07 -23.19 -5.18
CA PHE A 141 15.53 -22.62 -3.90
C PHE A 141 15.67 -23.64 -2.76
N GLN A 142 15.81 -24.93 -3.07
CA GLN A 142 16.26 -25.96 -2.12
C GLN A 142 17.76 -26.26 -2.25
#